data_AF-A0A960S036-F1
#
_entry.id   AF-A0A960S036-F1
#
_cell.length_a   1.000
_cell.length_b   1.000
_cell.length_c   1.000
_cell.angle_alpha   90.00
_cell.angle_beta   90.00
_cell.angle_gamma   90.00
#
_symmetry.space_group_name_H-M   'P 1'
#
loop_
_entity.id
_entity.type
_entity.pdbx_description
1 polymer ?
#
loop_
_entity_poly.entity_id
_entity_poly.type
_entity_poly.pdbx_seq_one_letter_code
_entity_poly.pdbx_strand_id
1 'polypeptide(L)'
;MLNPPNGLSFLRAPLALLFIIDNQVLRLAIIILAMLSDCIDGYLARRYHSTSRFGAILDPMMDKFFVYVTLAVLLFEKQIAPWQAGTMLSRDFFLFLFLSYLGVTGAWRKLEVKAIRWGKVTTASQFLVLIALVLKISFPPQLYYLFILFGCFAFVELLLFKKRASSI
;
A
#
# COMPACT_ATOMS: atom_id res chain seq x y z
N MET A 1 -21.42 -0.91 13.36
CA MET A 1 -21.98 -2.12 12.72
C MET A 1 -21.02 -2.54 11.62
N LEU A 2 -20.43 -3.74 11.74
CA LEU A 2 -19.45 -4.29 10.79
C LEU A 2 -20.15 -4.55 9.45
N ASN A 3 -19.81 -3.78 8.41
CA ASN A 3 -20.24 -4.10 7.05
C ASN A 3 -19.36 -5.24 6.47
N PRO A 4 -19.86 -6.06 5.55
CA PRO A 4 -19.08 -7.12 4.89
C PRO A 4 -17.69 -6.70 4.35
N PRO A 5 -17.46 -5.46 3.84
CA PRO A 5 -16.13 -4.98 3.46
C PRO A 5 -15.14 -4.89 4.63
N ASN A 6 -15.62 -4.56 5.84
CA ASN A 6 -14.74 -4.46 7.02
C ASN A 6 -14.16 -5.83 7.42
N GLY A 7 -14.87 -6.93 7.15
CA GLY A 7 -14.41 -8.28 7.51
C GLY A 7 -13.18 -8.72 6.71
N LEU A 8 -13.08 -8.30 5.45
CA LEU A 8 -11.94 -8.63 4.58
C LEU A 8 -10.66 -7.91 4.97
N SER A 9 -10.73 -6.66 5.39
CA SER A 9 -9.55 -5.95 5.92
C SER A 9 -9.04 -6.52 7.23
N PHE A 10 -9.95 -7.03 8.09
CA PHE A 10 -9.56 -7.78 9.28
C PHE A 10 -8.84 -9.10 8.96
N LEU A 11 -9.05 -9.69 7.78
CA LEU A 11 -8.31 -10.90 7.36
C LEU A 11 -6.84 -10.62 7.06
N ARG A 12 -6.46 -9.38 6.74
CA ARG A 12 -5.05 -9.05 6.44
C ARG A 12 -4.14 -9.15 7.67
N ALA A 13 -4.65 -8.86 8.86
CA ALA A 13 -3.90 -9.00 10.10
C ALA A 13 -3.48 -10.47 10.39
N PRO A 14 -4.39 -11.48 10.41
CA PRO A 14 -4.00 -12.87 10.55
C PRO A 14 -3.19 -13.37 9.36
N LEU A 15 -3.46 -12.91 8.13
CA LEU A 15 -2.61 -13.23 6.97
C LEU A 15 -1.16 -12.74 7.16
N ALA A 16 -0.97 -11.53 7.69
CA ALA A 16 0.36 -11.00 8.02
C ALA A 16 1.07 -11.86 9.08
N LEU A 17 0.35 -12.33 10.09
CA LEU A 17 0.90 -13.23 11.11
C LEU A 17 1.27 -14.61 10.52
N LEU A 18 0.41 -15.16 9.66
CA LEU A 18 0.69 -16.42 8.97
C LEU A 18 1.91 -16.31 8.03
N PHE A 19 2.20 -15.12 7.51
CA PHE A 19 3.38 -14.89 6.67
C PHE A 19 4.70 -15.15 7.40
N ILE A 20 4.72 -15.03 8.74
CA ILE A 20 5.91 -15.31 9.57
C ILE A 20 6.32 -16.78 9.44
N ILE A 21 5.38 -17.69 9.20
CA ILE A 21 5.65 -19.11 9.03
C ILE A 21 6.54 -19.30 7.80
N ASP A 22 7.68 -19.96 7.98
CA ASP A 22 8.63 -20.25 6.89
C ASP A 22 8.11 -21.39 6.00
N ASN A 23 7.17 -21.02 5.14
CA ASN A 23 6.65 -21.88 4.10
C ASN A 23 6.41 -21.05 2.84
N GLN A 24 7.23 -21.28 1.81
CA GLN A 24 7.20 -20.52 0.57
C GLN A 24 5.84 -20.57 -0.13
N VAL A 25 5.21 -21.75 -0.19
CA VAL A 25 3.90 -21.94 -0.85
C VAL A 25 2.82 -21.17 -0.11
N LEU A 26 2.82 -21.25 1.23
CA LEU A 26 1.89 -20.51 2.08
C LEU A 26 2.06 -18.99 1.90
N ARG A 27 3.30 -18.49 1.92
CA ARG A 27 3.60 -17.05 1.75
C ARG A 27 3.12 -16.51 0.40
N LEU A 28 3.32 -17.27 -0.67
CA LEU A 28 2.78 -16.92 -2.00
C LEU A 28 1.26 -16.89 -2.01
N ALA A 29 0.62 -17.92 -1.46
CA ALA A 29 -0.83 -17.98 -1.35
C ALA A 29 -1.37 -16.78 -0.57
N ILE A 30 -0.73 -16.41 0.53
CA ILE A 30 -1.08 -15.25 1.35
C ILE A 30 -0.99 -13.93 0.56
N ILE A 31 0.11 -13.69 -0.17
CA ILE A 31 0.25 -12.46 -0.95
C ILE A 31 -0.80 -12.39 -2.08
N ILE A 32 -1.06 -13.52 -2.76
CA ILE A 32 -2.09 -13.59 -3.80
C ILE A 32 -3.47 -13.32 -3.20
N LEU A 33 -3.80 -13.93 -2.06
CA LEU A 33 -5.07 -13.68 -1.37
C LEU A 33 -5.22 -12.23 -0.92
N ALA A 34 -4.16 -11.60 -0.44
CA ALA A 34 -4.14 -10.18 -0.09
C ALA A 34 -4.47 -9.30 -1.33
N MET A 35 -3.78 -9.53 -2.45
CA MET A 35 -4.06 -8.81 -3.71
C MET A 35 -5.48 -9.02 -4.24
N LEU A 36 -6.00 -10.25 -4.15
CA LEU A 36 -7.36 -10.56 -4.58
C LEU A 36 -8.40 -9.90 -3.65
N SER A 37 -8.15 -9.88 -2.34
CA SER A 37 -9.04 -9.20 -1.39
C SER A 37 -9.17 -7.70 -1.70
N ASP A 38 -8.07 -7.03 -2.04
CA ASP A 38 -8.08 -5.61 -2.45
C ASP A 38 -8.94 -5.36 -3.70
N CYS A 39 -8.88 -6.28 -4.66
CA CYS A 39 -9.67 -6.18 -5.89
C CYS A 39 -11.17 -6.36 -5.60
N ILE A 40 -11.49 -7.32 -4.72
CA ILE A 40 -12.85 -7.63 -4.31
C ILE A 40 -13.43 -6.45 -3.51
N ASP A 41 -12.72 -5.92 -2.53
CA ASP A 41 -13.13 -4.76 -1.74
C ASP A 41 -13.37 -3.53 -2.63
N GLY A 42 -12.47 -3.29 -3.59
CA GLY A 42 -12.61 -2.22 -4.57
C GLY A 42 -13.77 -2.40 -5.55
N TYR A 43 -14.24 -3.63 -5.78
CA TYR A 43 -15.44 -3.92 -6.58
C TYR A 43 -16.72 -3.77 -5.76
N LEU A 44 -16.76 -4.31 -4.54
CA LEU A 44 -17.89 -4.19 -3.62
C LEU A 44 -18.15 -2.73 -3.23
N ALA A 45 -17.11 -1.95 -2.94
CA ALA A 45 -17.25 -0.53 -2.61
C ALA A 45 -17.91 0.27 -3.75
N ARG A 46 -17.60 -0.07 -5.01
CA ARG A 46 -18.21 0.56 -6.20
C ARG A 46 -19.66 0.12 -6.42
N ARG A 47 -20.00 -1.13 -6.11
CA ARG A 47 -21.32 -1.70 -6.37
C ARG A 47 -22.36 -1.34 -5.31
N TYR A 48 -21.96 -1.22 -4.05
CA TYR A 48 -22.90 -1.03 -2.94
C TYR A 48 -23.05 0.41 -2.45
N HIS A 49 -22.27 1.37 -2.98
CA HIS A 49 -22.25 2.78 -2.54
C HIS A 49 -22.17 2.98 -1.00
N SER A 50 -21.77 1.95 -0.27
CA SER A 50 -21.86 1.86 1.18
C SER A 50 -20.45 1.82 1.75
N THR A 51 -19.82 3.00 1.82
CA THR A 51 -18.52 3.17 2.46
C THR A 51 -18.73 3.58 3.91
N SER A 52 -18.49 2.66 4.85
CA SER A 52 -18.39 3.05 6.26
C SER A 52 -17.14 3.91 6.44
N ARG A 53 -17.27 5.08 7.08
CA ARG A 53 -16.13 5.99 7.35
C ARG A 53 -15.00 5.29 8.10
N PHE A 54 -15.34 4.31 8.94
CA PHE A 54 -14.37 3.53 9.71
C PHE A 54 -13.62 2.51 8.84
N GLY A 55 -14.33 1.80 7.97
CA GLY A 55 -13.71 0.85 7.02
C GLY A 55 -12.75 1.54 6.06
N ALA A 56 -13.15 2.69 5.51
CA ALA A 56 -12.32 3.46 4.58
C ALA A 56 -10.94 3.89 5.14
N ILE A 57 -10.81 3.99 6.47
CA ILE A 57 -9.53 4.29 7.15
C ILE A 57 -8.82 2.99 7.53
N LEU A 58 -9.57 1.97 7.96
CA LEU A 58 -9.01 0.69 8.39
C LEU A 58 -8.37 -0.09 7.23
N ASP A 59 -8.97 -0.07 6.04
CA ASP A 59 -8.46 -0.84 4.89
C ASP A 59 -7.02 -0.42 4.50
N PRO A 60 -6.71 0.88 4.29
CA PRO A 60 -5.34 1.33 4.03
C PRO A 60 -4.37 1.07 5.19
N MET A 61 -4.86 1.07 6.44
CA MET A 61 -4.03 0.78 7.61
C MET A 61 -3.61 -0.68 7.65
N MET A 62 -4.55 -1.59 7.42
CA MET A 62 -4.29 -3.03 7.41
C MET A 62 -3.42 -3.45 6.22
N ASP A 63 -3.56 -2.76 5.08
CA ASP A 63 -2.69 -2.96 3.92
C ASP A 63 -1.22 -2.65 4.23
N LYS A 64 -0.96 -1.46 4.80
CA LYS A 64 0.38 -1.06 5.24
C LYS A 64 0.94 -1.97 6.32
N PHE A 65 0.09 -2.40 7.26
CA PHE A 65 0.49 -3.37 8.28
C PHE A 65 1.00 -4.67 7.67
N PHE A 66 0.25 -5.23 6.71
CA PHE A 66 0.65 -6.45 5.99
C PHE A 66 2.02 -6.27 5.31
N VAL A 67 2.18 -5.19 4.53
CA VAL A 67 3.45 -4.89 3.84
C VAL A 67 4.61 -4.74 4.81
N TYR A 68 4.42 -4.06 5.95
CA TYR A 68 5.49 -3.85 6.93
C TYR A 68 5.91 -5.15 7.61
N VAL A 69 4.95 -6.02 7.96
CA VAL A 69 5.25 -7.35 8.50
C VAL A 69 6.00 -8.19 7.47
N THR A 70 5.57 -8.18 6.21
CA THR A 70 6.26 -8.90 5.12
C THR A 70 7.70 -8.41 4.96
N LEU A 71 7.93 -7.09 4.91
CA LEU A 71 9.29 -6.53 4.81
C LEU A 71 10.14 -6.88 6.03
N ALA A 72 9.58 -6.86 7.24
CA ALA A 72 10.29 -7.24 8.45
C ALA A 72 10.73 -8.71 8.40
N VAL A 73 9.84 -9.63 8.02
CA VAL A 73 10.17 -11.06 7.85
C VAL A 73 11.29 -11.25 6.84
N LEU A 74 11.19 -10.63 5.67
CA LEU A 74 12.22 -10.71 4.62
C LEU A 74 13.57 -10.13 5.07
N LEU A 75 13.55 -9.08 5.90
CA LEU A 75 14.75 -8.48 6.48
C LEU A 75 15.41 -9.41 7.51
N PHE A 76 14.62 -10.02 8.40
CA PHE A 76 15.11 -10.99 9.40
C PHE A 76 15.71 -12.23 8.75
N GLU A 77 15.14 -12.68 7.62
CA GLU A 77 15.67 -13.79 6.83
C GLU A 77 16.85 -13.42 5.94
N LYS A 78 17.31 -12.15 5.99
CA LYS A 78 18.41 -11.62 5.16
C LYS A 78 18.16 -11.76 3.65
N GLN A 79 16.91 -11.87 3.22
CA GLN A 79 16.55 -11.88 1.81
C GLN A 79 16.65 -10.48 1.19
N ILE A 80 16.52 -9.45 2.02
CA ILE A 80 16.72 -8.05 1.65
C ILE A 80 17.64 -7.35 2.63
N ALA A 81 18.37 -6.34 2.15
CA ALA A 81 19.17 -5.45 2.96
C ALA A 81 18.30 -4.35 3.61
N PRO A 82 18.70 -3.77 4.76
CA PRO A 82 17.96 -2.70 5.42
C PRO A 82 17.67 -1.49 4.52
N TRP A 83 18.61 -1.14 3.65
CA TRP A 83 18.44 -0.02 2.71
C TRP A 83 17.36 -0.34 1.65
N GLN A 84 17.23 -1.60 1.21
CA GLN A 84 16.20 -2.03 0.26
C GLN A 84 14.81 -1.90 0.89
N ALA A 85 14.65 -2.41 2.12
CA ALA A 85 13.41 -2.22 2.89
C ALA A 85 13.09 -0.72 3.07
N GLY A 86 14.09 0.09 3.41
CA GLY A 86 13.95 1.54 3.56
C GLY A 86 13.46 2.24 2.29
N THR A 87 13.96 1.86 1.11
CA THR A 87 13.48 2.44 -0.16
C THR A 87 12.01 2.12 -0.42
N MET A 88 11.55 0.90 -0.14
CA MET A 88 10.15 0.52 -0.31
C MET A 88 9.23 1.26 0.68
N LEU A 89 9.68 1.46 1.92
CA LEU A 89 8.96 2.24 2.94
C LEU A 89 8.93 3.76 2.63
N SER A 90 9.96 4.29 1.99
CA SER A 90 10.06 5.73 1.69
C SER A 90 8.87 6.24 0.86
N ARG A 91 8.33 5.42 -0.03
CA ARG A 91 7.15 5.72 -0.83
C ARG A 91 5.93 6.06 0.05
N ASP A 92 5.70 5.29 1.11
CA ASP A 92 4.61 5.54 2.05
C ASP A 92 4.84 6.81 2.86
N PHE A 93 6.09 7.11 3.17
CA PHE A 93 6.48 8.35 3.84
C PHE A 93 6.10 9.60 3.01
N PHE A 94 6.32 9.59 1.69
CA PHE A 94 5.90 10.69 0.81
C PHE A 94 4.38 10.92 0.83
N LEU A 95 3.60 9.83 0.85
CA LEU A 95 2.14 9.89 0.98
C LEU A 95 1.71 10.52 2.31
N PHE A 96 2.33 10.09 3.42
CA PHE A 96 2.07 10.67 4.74
C PHE A 96 2.48 12.14 4.82
N LEU A 97 3.63 12.51 4.25
CA LEU A 97 4.10 13.89 4.18
C LEU A 97 3.12 14.79 3.42
N PHE A 98 2.58 14.31 2.29
CA PHE A 98 1.58 15.05 1.54
C PHE A 98 0.27 15.24 2.31
N LEU A 99 -0.25 14.16 2.92
CA LEU A 99 -1.47 14.24 3.74
C LEU A 99 -1.29 15.19 4.93
N SER A 100 -0.14 15.14 5.60
CA SER A 100 0.21 16.07 6.68
C SER A 100 0.27 17.51 6.19
N TYR A 101 0.92 17.77 5.05
CA TYR A 101 1.00 19.10 4.42
C TYR A 101 -0.39 19.66 4.08
N LEU A 102 -1.30 18.82 3.59
CA LEU A 102 -2.69 19.23 3.38
C LEU A 102 -3.39 19.61 4.69
N GLY A 103 -2.99 18.98 5.80
CA GLY A 103 -3.56 19.13 7.15
C GLY A 103 -3.30 20.50 7.69
N VAL A 104 -2.02 20.86 7.62
CA VAL A 104 -1.56 22.18 7.98
C VAL A 104 -2.19 23.25 7.08
N THR A 105 -2.41 22.96 5.79
CA THR A 105 -2.97 23.94 4.84
C THR A 105 -4.51 24.00 4.78
N GLY A 106 -5.22 23.24 5.63
CA GLY A 106 -6.69 23.24 5.69
C GLY A 106 -7.38 22.69 4.44
N ALA A 107 -6.63 22.13 3.50
CA ALA A 107 -7.12 21.67 2.20
C ALA A 107 -7.77 20.28 2.23
N TRP A 108 -7.85 19.63 3.40
CA TRP A 108 -8.45 18.29 3.56
C TRP A 108 -9.86 18.20 3.00
N ARG A 109 -10.64 19.27 3.11
CA ARG A 109 -12.05 19.31 2.70
C ARG A 109 -12.27 19.31 1.18
N LYS A 110 -11.25 19.65 0.38
CA LYS A 110 -11.32 19.72 -1.10
C LYS A 110 -10.79 18.47 -1.80
N LEU A 111 -10.27 17.49 -1.05
CA LEU A 111 -9.88 16.21 -1.62
C LEU A 111 -11.11 15.34 -1.82
N GLU A 112 -11.79 15.52 -2.95
CA GLU A 112 -12.25 14.33 -3.65
C GLU A 112 -10.98 13.52 -3.94
N VAL A 113 -10.74 12.45 -3.19
CA VAL A 113 -9.64 11.49 -3.41
C VAL A 113 -9.95 10.76 -4.72
N LYS A 114 -9.93 11.49 -5.83
CA LYS A 114 -10.23 11.01 -7.16
C LYS A 114 -8.96 10.34 -7.65
N ALA A 115 -8.82 9.10 -7.22
CA ALA A 115 -7.93 8.06 -7.74
C ALA A 115 -6.62 8.57 -8.38
N ILE A 116 -5.60 8.73 -7.54
CA ILE A 116 -4.21 8.86 -7.97
C ILE A 116 -3.87 7.60 -8.78
N ARG A 117 -3.89 7.69 -10.12
CA ARG A 117 -3.68 6.52 -10.99
C ARG A 117 -2.28 5.94 -10.81
N TRP A 118 -1.28 6.80 -10.61
CA TRP A 118 0.09 6.41 -10.34
C TRP A 118 0.27 5.77 -8.96
N GLY A 119 -0.56 6.13 -7.98
CA GLY A 119 -0.60 5.48 -6.67
C GLY A 119 -0.95 3.99 -6.76
N LYS A 120 -1.82 3.59 -7.71
CA LYS A 120 -2.18 2.19 -7.95
C LYS A 120 -1.12 1.38 -8.68
N VAL A 121 -0.46 2.00 -9.66
CA VAL A 121 0.63 1.34 -10.40
C VAL A 121 1.78 1.01 -9.44
N THR A 122 2.06 1.94 -8.53
CA THR A 122 3.15 1.80 -7.57
C THR A 122 2.87 0.76 -6.47
N THR A 123 1.61 0.63 -6.00
CA THR A 123 1.24 -0.49 -5.12
C THR A 123 1.34 -1.82 -5.88
N ALA A 124 0.83 -1.91 -7.11
CA ALA A 124 0.89 -3.15 -7.89
C ALA A 124 2.35 -3.60 -8.13
N SER A 125 3.25 -2.67 -8.46
CA SER A 125 4.67 -2.98 -8.61
C SER A 125 5.31 -3.44 -7.29
N GLN A 126 4.88 -2.88 -6.16
CA GLN A 126 5.39 -3.27 -4.85
C GLN A 126 5.01 -4.72 -4.51
N PHE A 127 3.74 -5.09 -4.71
CA PHE A 127 3.30 -6.47 -4.49
C PHE A 127 4.01 -7.46 -5.43
N LEU A 128 4.26 -7.10 -6.69
CA LEU A 128 5.04 -7.93 -7.61
C LEU A 128 6.47 -8.17 -7.11
N VAL A 129 7.13 -7.14 -6.57
CA VAL A 129 8.46 -7.30 -5.97
C VAL A 129 8.39 -8.20 -4.73
N LEU A 130 7.37 -8.08 -3.88
CA LEU A 130 7.19 -8.96 -2.72
C LEU A 130 7.01 -10.43 -3.14
N ILE A 131 6.22 -10.72 -4.18
CA ILE A 131 6.05 -12.07 -4.73
C ILE A 131 7.41 -12.63 -5.19
N ALA A 132 8.15 -11.85 -5.97
CA ALA A 132 9.44 -12.28 -6.50
C ALA A 132 10.49 -12.47 -5.39
N LEU A 133 10.49 -11.64 -4.35
CA LEU A 133 11.33 -11.83 -3.17
C LEU A 133 11.01 -13.15 -2.44
N VAL A 134 9.73 -13.47 -2.25
CA VAL A 134 9.33 -14.77 -1.67
C VAL A 134 9.77 -15.95 -2.54
N LEU A 135 9.80 -15.78 -3.87
CA LEU A 135 10.37 -16.76 -4.80
C LEU A 135 11.91 -16.82 -4.77
N LYS A 136 12.56 -16.06 -3.88
CA LYS A 136 14.01 -15.91 -3.78
C LYS A 136 14.64 -15.36 -5.07
N ILE A 137 13.85 -14.65 -5.88
CA ILE A 137 14.33 -13.95 -7.06
C ILE A 137 14.95 -12.64 -6.57
N SER A 138 16.28 -12.56 -6.67
CA SER A 138 17.02 -11.36 -6.32
C SER A 138 16.90 -10.32 -7.42
N PHE A 139 16.69 -9.06 -7.03
CA PHE A 139 16.62 -7.94 -7.97
C PHE A 139 17.89 -7.09 -7.94
N PRO A 140 18.28 -6.51 -9.10
CA PRO A 140 19.33 -5.52 -9.15
C PRO A 140 19.00 -4.32 -8.23
N PRO A 141 19.99 -3.77 -7.49
CA PRO A 141 19.83 -2.62 -6.61
C PRO A 141 19.09 -1.43 -7.25
N GLN A 142 19.27 -1.24 -8.54
CA GLN A 142 18.67 -0.19 -9.36
C GLN A 142 17.13 -0.18 -9.28
N LEU A 143 16.49 -1.35 -9.20
CA LEU A 143 15.03 -1.46 -9.13
C LEU A 143 14.48 -0.90 -7.82
N TYR A 144 15.23 -0.97 -6.73
CA TYR A 144 14.80 -0.45 -5.43
C TYR A 144 14.76 1.09 -5.42
N TYR A 145 15.70 1.74 -6.12
CA TYR A 145 15.69 3.19 -6.27
C TYR A 145 14.48 3.71 -7.07
N LEU A 146 13.87 2.89 -7.92
CA LEU A 146 12.64 3.27 -8.62
C LEU A 146 11.49 3.53 -7.65
N PHE A 147 11.44 2.87 -6.48
CA PHE A 147 10.41 3.14 -5.47
C PHE A 147 10.51 4.54 -4.88
N ILE A 148 11.73 5.07 -4.71
CA ILE A 148 11.96 6.46 -4.29
C ILE A 148 11.44 7.41 -5.38
N LEU A 149 11.82 7.16 -6.64
CA LEU A 149 11.38 7.97 -7.77
C LEU A 149 9.86 7.97 -7.90
N PHE A 150 9.22 6.81 -7.78
CA PHE A 150 7.78 6.68 -7.76
C PHE A 150 7.12 7.44 -6.60
N GLY A 151 7.71 7.40 -5.40
CA GLY A 151 7.28 8.22 -4.26
C GLY A 151 7.35 9.72 -4.55
N CYS A 152 8.47 10.18 -5.12
CA CYS A 152 8.66 11.56 -5.54
C CYS A 152 7.65 11.98 -6.63
N PHE A 153 7.45 11.15 -7.66
CA PHE A 153 6.49 11.41 -8.73
C PHE A 153 5.06 11.50 -8.21
N ALA A 154 4.66 10.56 -7.35
CA ALA A 154 3.35 10.60 -6.70
C ALA A 154 3.19 11.88 -5.87
N PHE A 155 4.21 12.29 -5.12
CA PHE A 155 4.21 13.53 -4.35
C PHE A 155 4.07 14.78 -5.23
N VAL A 156 4.79 14.85 -6.35
CA VAL A 156 4.70 15.96 -7.31
C VAL A 156 3.32 16.01 -7.97
N GLU A 157 2.79 14.87 -8.42
CA GLU A 157 1.43 14.79 -8.98
C GLU A 157 0.40 15.31 -7.98
N LEU A 158 0.53 14.91 -6.73
CA LEU A 158 -0.32 15.33 -5.63
C LEU A 158 -0.26 16.85 -5.37
N LEU A 159 0.93 17.47 -5.42
CA LEU A 159 1.10 18.92 -5.34
C LEU A 159 0.48 19.65 -6.55
N LEU A 160 0.65 19.13 -7.76
CA LEU A 160 0.06 19.70 -8.98
C LEU A 160 -1.47 19.65 -8.94
N PHE A 161 -2.04 18.57 -8.41
CA PHE A 161 -3.48 18.42 -8.25
C PHE A 161 -4.06 19.48 -7.31
N LYS A 162 -3.37 19.77 -6.19
CA LYS A 162 -3.74 20.86 -5.27
C LYS A 162 -3.79 22.22 -6.00
N LYS A 163 -2.78 22.54 -6.80
CA LYS A 163 -2.70 23.81 -7.53
C LYS A 163 -3.86 23.96 -8.54
N ARG A 164 -4.26 22.87 -9.18
CA ARG A 164 -5.40 22.84 -10.12
C ARG A 164 -6.75 22.95 -9.41
N ALA A 165 -6.87 22.42 -8.19
CA ALA A 165 -8.08 22.52 -7.37
C ALA A 165 -8.25 23.85 -6.63
N SER A 166 -7.20 24.69 -6.57
CA SER A 166 -7.27 26.05 -6.01
C SER A 166 -7.49 27.14 -7.07
N SER A 167 -7.40 26.83 -8.36
CA SER A 167 -7.59 27.77 -9.47
C SER A 167 -9.00 27.73 -10.09
N ILE A 168 -9.93 27.03 -9.45
CA ILE A 168 -11.36 26.94 -9.77
C ILE A 168 -12.11 27.40 -8.52
#